data_AF-A0A0F9E0Q3-F1
#
_entry.id   AF-A0A0F9E0Q3-F1
#
_cell.length_a   1.000
_cell.length_b   1.000
_cell.length_c   1.000
_cell.angle_alpha   90.00
_cell.angle_beta   90.00
_cell.angle_gamma   90.00
#
_symmetry.space_group_name_H-M   'P 1'
#
loop_
_entity.id
_entity.type
_entity.pdbx_description
1 polymer ?
#
loop_
_entity_poly.entity_id
_entity_poly.type
_entity_poly.pdbx_seq_one_letter_code
_entity_poly.pdbx_strand_id
1 'polypeptide(L)'
;TNTTFGGELWLNAQTGSKDVAISSGSGFKVMNSLNLDWVRFSHDGTDFNTVGINTADWNISGITAIKAGTVDADFDAITATSYGGIPEANLVDKSLTSITQSMVYRDGANQLTYNNQPNSIQWWQALSTPEVLAQIFDLRGMNFVRFAVWVATTSASANTPIMMPRYKLTTWSATASDWSSLATSGEASISLASANWQDSGWVAIPAAAKVDSVWVGLQCNGGDGVADPAIRNARVQFKA
;
A
#
# COMPACT_ATOMS: atom_id res chain seq x y z
N THR A 1 7.73 -53.43 29.87
CA THR A 1 7.72 -54.72 29.15
C THR A 1 7.07 -54.49 27.80
N ASN A 2 7.74 -54.84 26.71
CA ASN A 2 7.12 -54.77 25.39
C ASN A 2 6.29 -56.04 25.21
N THR A 3 4.97 -55.89 25.11
CA THR A 3 4.08 -56.99 24.75
C THR A 3 3.81 -56.90 23.26
N THR A 4 4.36 -57.83 22.49
CA THR A 4 4.06 -57.96 21.07
C THR A 4 2.92 -58.95 20.90
N PHE A 5 1.81 -58.52 20.32
CA PHE A 5 0.74 -59.42 19.89
C PHE A 5 1.07 -59.90 18.48
N GLY A 6 1.31 -61.20 18.32
CA GLY A 6 1.49 -61.80 17.00
C GLY A 6 0.13 -61.99 16.32
N GLY A 7 -0.22 -61.12 15.37
CA GLY A 7 -1.47 -61.19 14.60
C GLY A 7 -2.32 -59.92 14.68
N GLU A 8 -3.53 -60.00 14.15
CA GLU A 8 -4.51 -58.91 14.20
C GLU A 8 -5.20 -58.87 15.59
N LEU A 9 -5.15 -57.72 16.26
CA LEU A 9 -5.85 -57.51 17.51
C LEU A 9 -7.27 -57.00 17.22
N TRP A 10 -8.27 -57.83 17.51
CA TRP A 10 -9.68 -57.46 17.40
C TRP A 10 -10.19 -56.89 18.73
N LEU A 11 -10.42 -55.57 18.77
CA LEU A 11 -11.07 -54.91 19.90
C LEU A 11 -12.56 -54.72 19.60
N ASN A 12 -13.42 -55.57 20.19
CA ASN A 12 -14.87 -55.48 20.02
C ASN A 12 -15.53 -54.84 21.24
N ALA A 13 -15.76 -53.52 21.18
CA ALA A 13 -16.44 -52.79 22.25
C ALA A 13 -17.97 -53.00 22.16
N GLN A 14 -18.49 -54.03 22.84
CA GLN A 14 -19.94 -54.24 22.98
C GLN A 14 -20.50 -53.50 24.22
N THR A 15 -21.46 -52.61 23.95
CA THR A 15 -22.36 -51.88 24.88
C THR A 15 -21.70 -51.22 26.10
N GLY A 16 -21.39 -49.93 25.94
CA GLY A 16 -20.66 -49.04 26.87
C GLY A 16 -19.93 -47.97 26.04
N SER A 17 -19.35 -46.92 26.64
CA SER A 17 -18.56 -45.91 25.89
C SER A 17 -17.57 -46.63 24.96
N LYS A 18 -17.66 -46.34 23.66
CA LYS A 18 -17.02 -47.08 22.56
C LYS A 18 -15.62 -46.54 22.27
N ASP A 19 -15.00 -45.91 23.26
CA ASP A 19 -13.81 -45.11 23.08
C ASP A 19 -12.58 -45.95 23.44
N VAL A 20 -11.57 -45.91 22.55
CA VAL A 20 -10.24 -46.41 22.90
C VAL A 20 -9.52 -45.29 23.65
N ALA A 21 -9.38 -45.45 24.97
CA ALA A 21 -8.71 -44.47 25.80
C ALA A 21 -7.26 -44.90 26.10
N ILE A 22 -6.31 -44.01 25.81
CA ILE A 22 -4.90 -44.15 26.23
C ILE A 22 -4.67 -43.12 27.32
N SER A 23 -4.80 -43.53 28.57
CA SER A 23 -4.75 -42.65 29.75
C SER A 23 -3.33 -42.36 30.24
N SER A 24 -2.34 -43.09 29.73
CA SER A 24 -0.93 -42.90 30.05
C SER A 24 -0.05 -43.34 28.88
N GLY A 25 1.17 -42.80 28.82
CA GLY A 25 2.11 -43.04 27.73
C GLY A 25 2.42 -41.78 26.95
N SER A 26 3.33 -41.89 25.98
CA SER A 26 3.83 -40.74 25.23
C SER A 26 3.03 -40.47 23.96
N GLY A 27 2.19 -41.40 23.50
CA GLY A 27 1.28 -41.20 22.36
C GLY A 27 0.82 -42.50 21.69
N PHE A 28 -0.04 -42.35 20.69
CA PHE A 28 -0.45 -43.40 19.77
C PHE A 28 0.25 -43.20 18.43
N LYS A 29 0.81 -44.27 17.85
CA LYS A 29 1.51 -44.20 16.57
C LYS A 29 0.90 -45.20 15.59
N VAL A 30 0.57 -44.71 14.40
CA VAL A 30 0.24 -45.54 13.24
C VAL A 30 1.44 -45.52 12.32
N MET A 31 1.96 -46.70 11.96
CA MET A 31 3.18 -46.82 11.16
C MET A 31 3.06 -47.92 10.10
N ASN A 32 3.87 -47.82 9.05
CA ASN A 32 3.99 -48.87 8.05
C ASN A 32 4.67 -50.13 8.65
N SER A 33 4.70 -51.23 7.90
CA SER A 33 5.28 -52.51 8.37
C SER A 33 6.80 -52.46 8.61
N LEU A 34 7.50 -51.47 8.05
CA LEU A 34 8.93 -51.26 8.21
C LEU A 34 9.27 -50.25 9.33
N ASN A 35 8.26 -49.66 9.95
CA ASN A 35 8.38 -48.60 10.95
C ASN A 35 9.14 -47.33 10.48
N LEU A 36 9.20 -47.08 9.17
CA LEU A 36 9.92 -45.93 8.59
C LEU A 36 9.04 -44.69 8.41
N ASP A 37 7.75 -44.91 8.12
CA ASP A 37 6.77 -43.85 7.90
C ASP A 37 5.70 -43.98 8.99
N TRP A 38 5.40 -42.86 9.65
CA TRP A 38 4.42 -42.89 10.73
C TRP A 38 3.78 -41.53 11.01
N VAL A 39 2.58 -41.59 11.58
CA VAL A 39 1.92 -40.45 12.24
C VAL A 39 1.75 -40.78 13.72
N ARG A 40 2.15 -39.84 14.58
CA ARG A 40 1.96 -39.93 16.03
C ARG A 40 0.97 -38.88 16.49
N PHE A 41 0.03 -39.33 17.30
CA PHE A 41 -0.89 -38.52 18.07
C PHE A 41 -0.43 -38.54 19.53
N SER A 42 -0.18 -37.38 20.11
CA SER A 42 0.24 -37.26 21.51
C SER A 42 -0.38 -36.04 22.17
N HIS A 43 -0.28 -35.98 23.49
CA HIS A 43 -0.69 -34.83 24.28
C HIS A 43 0.41 -34.56 25.31
N ASP A 44 0.82 -33.30 25.46
CA ASP A 44 1.94 -32.92 26.34
C ASP A 44 1.49 -32.27 27.66
N GLY A 45 0.17 -32.13 27.84
CA GLY A 45 -0.45 -31.45 28.99
C GLY A 45 -1.07 -30.11 28.62
N THR A 46 -0.62 -29.50 27.52
CA THR A 46 -1.10 -28.20 27.02
C THR A 46 -1.83 -28.37 25.70
N ASP A 47 -1.30 -29.17 24.77
CA ASP A 47 -1.83 -29.31 23.42
C ASP A 47 -1.94 -30.76 22.93
N PHE A 48 -2.73 -30.93 21.85
CA PHE A 48 -2.77 -32.14 21.06
C PHE A 48 -1.78 -32.02 19.90
N ASN A 49 -0.80 -32.90 19.91
CA ASN A 49 0.29 -32.95 18.95
C ASN A 49 0.04 -34.01 17.89
N THR A 50 0.25 -33.65 16.62
CA THR A 50 0.20 -34.53 15.47
C THR A 50 1.50 -34.39 14.68
N VAL A 51 2.32 -35.45 14.66
CA VAL A 51 3.63 -35.43 14.01
C VAL A 51 3.70 -36.54 12.97
N GLY A 52 3.96 -36.17 11.71
CA GLY A 52 4.27 -37.11 10.62
C GLY A 52 5.78 -37.16 10.37
N ILE A 53 6.34 -38.36 10.18
CA ILE A 53 7.70 -38.55 9.67
C ILE A 53 7.65 -39.37 8.39
N ASN A 54 8.34 -38.89 7.34
CA ASN A 54 8.37 -39.47 6.00
C ASN A 54 6.97 -39.68 5.38
N THR A 55 5.97 -38.95 5.86
CA THR A 55 4.62 -38.94 5.28
C THR A 55 4.59 -37.96 4.13
N ALA A 56 4.29 -38.44 2.92
CA ALA A 56 4.15 -37.56 1.75
C ALA A 56 2.99 -36.58 1.91
N ASP A 57 1.87 -37.06 2.45
CA ASP A 57 0.63 -36.30 2.58
C ASP A 57 0.01 -36.48 3.97
N TRP A 58 -0.65 -35.43 4.47
CA TRP A 58 -1.59 -35.51 5.58
C TRP A 58 -2.95 -34.96 5.15
N ASN A 59 -3.86 -35.88 4.80
CA ASN A 59 -5.19 -35.52 4.33
C ASN A 59 -6.18 -35.45 5.50
N ILE A 60 -6.57 -34.23 5.90
CA ILE A 60 -7.64 -34.00 6.87
C ILE A 60 -8.88 -33.50 6.14
N SER A 61 -9.90 -34.34 6.03
CA SER A 61 -11.18 -34.00 5.41
C SER A 61 -12.24 -33.68 6.47
N GLY A 62 -13.30 -32.96 6.07
CA GLY A 62 -14.44 -32.69 6.94
C GLY A 62 -14.31 -31.48 7.88
N ILE A 63 -13.21 -30.73 7.84
CA ILE A 63 -13.12 -29.44 8.54
C ILE A 63 -13.97 -28.42 7.75
N THR A 64 -15.11 -28.02 8.32
CA THR A 64 -16.04 -27.06 7.70
C THR A 64 -15.78 -25.62 8.10
N ALA A 65 -15.11 -25.40 9.24
CA ALA A 65 -14.72 -24.08 9.71
C ALA A 65 -13.47 -24.17 10.59
N ILE A 66 -12.61 -23.16 10.45
CA ILE A 66 -11.53 -22.87 11.38
C ILE A 66 -11.82 -21.50 11.99
N LYS A 67 -11.75 -21.36 13.31
CA LYS A 67 -12.05 -20.09 13.98
C LYS A 67 -11.00 -19.05 13.57
N ALA A 68 -11.43 -17.85 13.21
CA ALA A 68 -10.52 -16.76 12.89
C ALA A 68 -9.61 -16.44 14.09
N GLY A 69 -8.32 -16.22 13.83
CA GLY A 69 -7.33 -15.83 14.84
C GLY A 69 -6.78 -16.96 15.72
N THR A 70 -7.09 -18.23 15.45
CA THR A 70 -6.52 -19.37 16.20
C THR A 70 -5.45 -20.15 15.46
N VAL A 71 -5.26 -19.88 14.16
CA VAL A 71 -4.20 -20.50 13.37
C VAL A 71 -3.06 -19.51 13.25
N ASP A 72 -1.98 -19.79 13.97
CA ASP A 72 -0.66 -19.26 13.68
C ASP A 72 0.06 -20.31 12.83
N ALA A 73 -0.14 -20.23 11.52
CA ALA A 73 0.51 -21.12 10.57
C ALA A 73 1.58 -20.33 9.83
N ASP A 74 2.84 -20.67 10.09
CA ASP A 74 3.96 -20.21 9.30
C ASP A 74 4.05 -21.08 8.04
N PHE A 75 3.39 -20.62 6.97
CA PHE A 75 3.49 -21.30 5.68
C PHE A 75 4.71 -20.74 4.93
N ASP A 76 5.87 -21.37 5.11
CA ASP A 76 7.12 -21.05 4.39
C ASP A 76 6.94 -20.97 2.86
N ALA A 77 6.01 -21.78 2.31
CA ALA A 77 5.57 -21.67 0.93
C ALA A 77 4.11 -22.12 0.80
N ILE A 78 3.24 -21.22 0.33
CA ILE A 78 1.88 -21.57 -0.10
C ILE A 78 1.93 -21.94 -1.59
N THR A 79 2.17 -23.21 -1.90
CA THR A 79 2.07 -23.74 -3.26
C THR A 79 0.66 -24.28 -3.52
N ALA A 80 -0.35 -23.42 -3.46
CA ALA A 80 -1.73 -23.80 -3.78
C ALA A 80 -2.04 -23.54 -5.26
N THR A 81 -2.64 -24.52 -5.95
CA THR A 81 -3.16 -24.39 -7.32
C THR A 81 -4.57 -23.80 -7.39
N SER A 82 -5.26 -23.70 -6.25
CA SER A 82 -6.52 -22.97 -6.14
C SER A 82 -6.72 -22.47 -4.70
N TYR A 83 -6.85 -21.16 -4.54
CA TYR A 83 -7.28 -20.55 -3.29
C TYR A 83 -8.79 -20.80 -3.17
N GLY A 84 -9.17 -21.87 -2.47
CA GLY A 84 -10.56 -22.26 -2.26
C GLY A 84 -11.37 -21.22 -1.48
N GLY A 85 -11.77 -20.14 -2.15
CA GLY A 85 -12.68 -19.12 -1.63
C GLY A 85 -12.04 -17.95 -0.87
N ILE A 86 -10.72 -17.76 -0.95
CA ILE A 86 -10.14 -16.44 -0.62
C ILE A 86 -10.22 -15.61 -1.90
N PRO A 87 -11.24 -14.75 -2.10
CA PRO A 87 -11.27 -13.88 -3.27
C PRO A 87 -9.98 -13.07 -3.28
N GLU A 88 -9.35 -12.94 -4.45
CA GLU A 88 -8.09 -12.22 -4.64
C GLU A 88 -8.10 -10.87 -3.92
N ALA A 89 -9.24 -10.19 -3.82
CA ALA A 89 -9.44 -8.96 -3.04
C ALA A 89 -8.90 -8.99 -1.59
N ASN A 90 -8.79 -10.16 -0.95
CA ASN A 90 -8.25 -10.31 0.41
C ASN A 90 -6.79 -10.76 0.46
N LEU A 91 -6.24 -11.26 -0.66
CA LEU A 91 -4.81 -11.52 -0.85
C LEU A 91 -4.10 -10.36 -1.59
N VAL A 92 -4.87 -9.42 -2.15
CA VAL A 92 -4.37 -8.20 -2.74
C VAL A 92 -3.59 -7.45 -1.67
N ASP A 93 -2.29 -7.43 -1.88
CA ASP A 93 -1.33 -6.59 -1.19
C ASP A 93 -1.97 -5.25 -0.79
N LYS A 94 -2.16 -5.05 0.52
CA LYS A 94 -2.68 -3.78 1.06
C LYS A 94 -1.78 -2.59 0.71
N SER A 95 -0.58 -2.83 0.16
CA SER A 95 0.23 -1.77 -0.42
C SER A 95 -0.46 -1.09 -1.62
N LEU A 96 -1.26 -1.82 -2.42
CA LEU A 96 -1.93 -1.27 -3.61
C LEU A 96 -3.09 -0.33 -3.29
N THR A 97 -3.74 -0.49 -2.13
CA THR A 97 -4.81 0.42 -1.67
C THR A 97 -4.28 1.70 -1.02
N SER A 98 -2.96 1.86 -0.89
CA SER A 98 -2.34 3.06 -0.32
C SER A 98 -1.22 3.68 -1.16
N ILE A 99 -1.12 3.36 -2.46
CA ILE A 99 -0.16 4.03 -3.35
C ILE A 99 -0.51 5.51 -3.47
N THR A 100 0.01 6.27 -2.52
CA THR A 100 0.07 7.71 -2.57
C THR A 100 1.39 8.04 -3.24
N GLN A 101 1.35 8.24 -4.56
CA GLN A 101 2.49 8.87 -5.22
C GLN A 101 2.55 10.32 -4.74
N SER A 102 3.74 10.80 -4.38
CA SER A 102 3.94 12.18 -3.93
C SER A 102 5.14 12.79 -4.61
N MET A 103 4.94 13.94 -5.23
CA MET A 103 6.02 14.88 -5.52
C MET A 103 6.31 15.70 -4.28
N VAL A 104 7.58 15.91 -3.95
CA VAL A 104 7.99 16.72 -2.79
C VAL A 104 9.07 17.69 -3.23
N TYR A 105 8.78 18.98 -3.15
CA TYR A 105 9.76 20.04 -3.30
C TYR A 105 10.19 20.50 -1.90
N ARG A 106 11.46 20.29 -1.58
CA ARG A 106 12.10 20.77 -0.35
C ARG A 106 13.42 21.42 -0.73
N ASP A 107 13.64 22.63 -0.25
CA ASP A 107 14.99 23.15 -0.11
C ASP A 107 15.42 22.92 1.33
N GLY A 108 16.62 22.37 1.52
CA GLY A 108 17.14 22.03 2.84
C GLY A 108 17.32 23.29 3.68
N ALA A 109 16.42 23.52 4.64
CA ALA A 109 16.38 24.66 5.57
C ALA A 109 16.20 26.07 4.98
N ASN A 110 16.47 26.28 3.69
CA ASN A 110 16.31 27.58 3.04
C ASN A 110 14.85 27.83 2.61
N GLN A 111 14.38 29.06 2.82
CA GLN A 111 13.08 29.49 2.31
C GLN A 111 13.25 29.83 0.84
N LEU A 112 12.47 29.18 -0.03
CA LEU A 112 12.44 29.52 -1.44
C LEU A 112 11.62 30.79 -1.59
N THR A 113 12.32 31.92 -1.65
CA THR A 113 11.72 33.25 -1.84
C THR A 113 11.37 33.42 -3.32
N TYR A 114 10.16 33.88 -3.56
CA TYR A 114 9.63 33.99 -4.90
C TYR A 114 9.88 35.38 -5.49
N ASN A 115 11.11 35.69 -5.87
CA ASN A 115 11.44 37.07 -6.27
C ASN A 115 10.65 37.56 -7.49
N ASN A 116 9.95 38.68 -7.34
CA ASN A 116 9.24 39.44 -8.35
C ASN A 116 8.21 38.59 -9.14
N GLN A 117 7.20 38.02 -8.48
CA GLN A 117 6.16 37.24 -9.16
C GLN A 117 5.38 38.11 -10.19
N PRO A 118 5.46 37.87 -11.51
CA PRO A 118 4.58 38.51 -12.49
C PRO A 118 3.10 38.13 -12.32
N ASN A 119 2.24 39.02 -12.85
CA ASN A 119 0.83 38.79 -13.05
C ASN A 119 0.56 37.93 -14.30
N SER A 120 1.25 36.79 -14.41
CA SER A 120 1.09 35.83 -15.49
C SER A 120 1.51 34.43 -15.05
N ILE A 121 1.05 33.41 -15.78
CA ILE A 121 1.43 32.02 -15.53
C ILE A 121 2.92 31.82 -15.83
N GLN A 122 3.64 31.28 -14.86
CA GLN A 122 5.05 30.92 -14.99
C GLN A 122 5.41 29.75 -14.07
N TRP A 123 6.61 29.21 -14.27
CA TRP A 123 7.17 28.18 -13.41
C TRP A 123 7.45 28.67 -12.00
N TRP A 124 7.26 27.79 -11.00
CA TRP A 124 7.58 28.14 -9.61
C TRP A 124 9.05 28.57 -9.43
N GLN A 125 9.98 28.15 -10.28
CA GLN A 125 11.32 28.75 -10.30
C GLN A 125 11.76 28.98 -11.73
N ALA A 126 12.43 30.12 -11.96
CA ALA A 126 13.14 30.38 -13.21
C ALA A 126 14.46 29.60 -13.22
N LEU A 127 14.39 28.27 -13.14
CA LEU A 127 15.56 27.40 -13.29
C LEU A 127 15.58 26.81 -14.70
N SER A 128 16.79 26.68 -15.25
CA SER A 128 17.02 26.26 -16.64
C SER A 128 16.90 24.75 -16.86
N THR A 129 16.69 23.94 -15.81
CA THR A 129 16.66 22.48 -15.91
C THR A 129 15.27 21.88 -15.61
N PRO A 130 14.75 20.98 -16.48
CA PRO A 130 13.42 20.37 -16.36
C PRO A 130 13.19 19.60 -15.05
N GLU A 131 14.24 18.89 -14.59
CA GLU A 131 14.17 17.92 -13.50
C GLU A 131 13.88 18.54 -12.14
N VAL A 132 14.18 19.83 -11.98
CA VAL A 132 13.86 20.60 -10.77
C VAL A 132 12.45 21.17 -10.83
N LEU A 133 11.85 21.27 -12.02
CA LEU A 133 10.56 21.94 -12.23
C LEU A 133 9.38 20.97 -12.32
N ALA A 134 9.60 19.74 -12.80
CA ALA A 134 8.57 18.71 -12.90
C ALA A 134 9.15 17.30 -12.78
N GLN A 135 8.28 16.35 -12.40
CA GLN A 135 8.59 14.92 -12.35
C GLN A 135 7.58 14.12 -13.18
N ILE A 136 8.00 12.94 -13.61
CA ILE A 136 7.14 12.01 -14.34
C ILE A 136 6.41 11.10 -13.33
N PHE A 137 5.09 10.96 -13.50
CA PHE A 137 4.24 10.08 -12.72
C PHE A 137 3.46 9.12 -13.63
N ASP A 138 3.22 7.90 -13.15
CA ASP A 138 2.18 7.04 -13.72
C ASP A 138 0.87 7.32 -12.99
N LEU A 139 -0.06 7.96 -13.70
CA LEU A 139 -1.36 8.35 -13.15
C LEU A 139 -2.48 7.38 -13.56
N ARG A 140 -2.14 6.22 -14.14
CA ARG A 140 -3.13 5.14 -14.37
C ARG A 140 -3.72 4.69 -13.04
N GLY A 141 -5.05 4.61 -12.99
CA GLY A 141 -5.78 4.24 -11.78
C GLY A 141 -5.89 5.33 -10.70
N MET A 142 -5.22 6.48 -10.87
CA MET A 142 -5.37 7.61 -9.95
C MET A 142 -6.63 8.41 -10.28
N ASN A 143 -7.42 8.75 -9.26
CA ASN A 143 -8.68 9.47 -9.43
C ASN A 143 -8.65 10.88 -8.86
N PHE A 144 -7.81 11.14 -7.85
CA PHE A 144 -7.76 12.42 -7.18
C PHE A 144 -6.33 12.92 -7.00
N VAL A 145 -6.19 14.24 -7.06
CA VAL A 145 -4.96 14.97 -6.73
C VAL A 145 -5.26 15.93 -5.57
N ARG A 146 -4.29 16.17 -4.70
CA ARG A 146 -4.29 17.34 -3.82
C ARG A 146 -2.94 18.04 -3.88
N PHE A 147 -2.97 19.35 -3.67
CA PHE A 147 -1.80 20.17 -3.52
C PHE A 147 -1.73 20.68 -2.08
N ALA A 148 -0.56 20.60 -1.45
CA ALA A 148 -0.32 21.10 -0.11
C ALA A 148 1.00 21.87 -0.07
N VAL A 149 1.01 23.06 0.54
CA VAL A 149 2.20 23.91 0.61
C VAL A 149 2.35 24.53 2.00
N TRP A 150 3.58 24.65 2.48
CA TRP A 150 3.92 25.48 3.63
C TRP A 150 4.32 26.87 3.15
N VAL A 151 3.46 27.86 3.40
CA VAL A 151 3.75 29.28 3.15
C VAL A 151 4.48 29.84 4.37
N ALA A 152 5.77 30.17 4.21
CA ALA A 152 6.61 30.72 5.26
C ALA A 152 6.43 32.23 5.39
N THR A 153 6.35 32.92 4.26
CA THR A 153 6.07 34.36 4.17
C THR A 153 4.90 34.53 3.21
N THR A 154 3.83 35.17 3.67
CA THR A 154 2.66 35.45 2.85
C THR A 154 2.96 36.53 1.84
N SER A 155 2.35 36.46 0.67
CA SER A 155 2.36 37.60 -0.25
C SER A 155 1.43 38.69 0.24
N ALA A 156 1.88 39.95 0.13
CA ALA A 156 1.05 41.14 0.32
C ALA A 156 0.50 41.69 -1.01
N SER A 157 0.66 40.95 -2.12
CA SER A 157 0.20 41.37 -3.45
C SER A 157 -1.31 41.51 -3.49
N ALA A 158 -1.78 42.61 -4.10
CA ALA A 158 -3.21 42.86 -4.32
C ALA A 158 -3.86 41.86 -5.30
N ASN A 159 -3.05 41.16 -6.10
CA ASN A 159 -3.50 40.19 -7.10
C ASN A 159 -3.67 38.77 -6.54
N THR A 160 -3.48 38.57 -5.23
CA THR A 160 -3.70 37.29 -4.51
C THR A 160 -3.00 36.10 -5.17
N PRO A 161 -1.65 36.06 -5.15
CA PRO A 161 -0.93 35.06 -5.90
C PRO A 161 -1.28 33.64 -5.47
N ILE A 162 -1.32 32.76 -6.45
CA ILE A 162 -1.63 31.35 -6.28
C ILE A 162 -0.48 30.47 -6.77
N MET A 163 -0.43 29.26 -6.24
CA MET A 163 0.39 28.17 -6.77
C MET A 163 -0.47 26.96 -7.07
N MET A 164 -0.14 26.26 -8.15
CA MET A 164 -0.97 25.20 -8.71
C MET A 164 -0.13 24.12 -9.39
N PRO A 165 -0.48 22.83 -9.22
CA PRO A 165 0.09 21.76 -10.00
C PRO A 165 -0.56 21.70 -11.39
N ARG A 166 0.28 21.48 -12.38
CA ARG A 166 -0.08 21.41 -13.79
C ARG A 166 0.53 20.17 -14.40
N TYR A 167 -0.06 19.68 -15.50
CA TYR A 167 0.45 18.50 -16.19
C TYR A 167 0.72 18.72 -17.67
N LYS A 168 1.63 17.90 -18.21
CA LYS A 168 1.94 17.82 -19.63
C LYS A 168 2.08 16.36 -20.03
N LEU A 169 1.48 16.04 -21.16
CA LEU A 169 1.58 14.71 -21.77
C LEU A 169 2.88 14.60 -22.58
N THR A 170 3.46 13.40 -22.57
CA THR A 170 4.56 12.91 -23.41
C THR A 170 5.90 13.67 -23.30
N THR A 171 5.94 14.93 -23.73
CA THR A 171 7.18 15.69 -23.89
C THR A 171 7.20 16.92 -23.00
N TRP A 172 8.31 17.10 -22.28
CA TRP A 172 8.58 18.30 -21.50
C TRP A 172 8.48 19.57 -22.36
N SER A 173 7.93 20.65 -21.81
CA SER A 173 7.98 21.99 -22.39
C SER A 173 8.40 23.01 -21.32
N ALA A 174 9.37 23.85 -21.65
CA ALA A 174 9.77 24.99 -20.82
C ALA A 174 8.74 26.13 -20.86
N THR A 175 7.81 26.13 -21.83
CA THR A 175 6.77 27.16 -21.95
C THR A 175 5.63 26.86 -20.98
N ALA A 176 5.44 27.70 -19.97
CA ALA A 176 4.47 27.45 -18.90
C ALA A 176 3.02 27.31 -19.43
N SER A 177 2.64 28.08 -20.46
CA SER A 177 1.32 28.02 -21.07
C SER A 177 1.00 26.71 -21.81
N ASP A 178 2.00 25.86 -22.07
CA ASP A 178 1.79 24.58 -22.76
C ASP A 178 1.18 23.50 -21.84
N TRP A 179 1.02 23.79 -20.55
CA TRP A 179 0.62 22.86 -19.50
C TRP A 179 -0.85 23.04 -19.10
N SER A 180 -1.51 21.92 -18.84
CA SER A 180 -2.94 21.86 -18.53
C SER A 180 -3.20 21.78 -17.02
N SER A 181 -4.39 22.21 -16.58
CA SER A 181 -4.84 22.07 -15.18
C SER A 181 -4.88 20.60 -14.77
N LEU A 182 -4.30 20.25 -13.62
CA LEU A 182 -4.35 18.88 -13.08
C LEU A 182 -5.65 18.57 -12.33
N ALA A 183 -6.65 19.47 -12.38
CA ALA A 183 -7.96 19.29 -11.77
C ALA A 183 -9.09 19.39 -12.82
N THR A 184 -10.08 18.49 -12.75
CA THR A 184 -11.24 18.47 -13.66
C THR A 184 -12.18 19.66 -13.45
N SER A 185 -12.35 20.10 -12.19
CA SER A 185 -13.23 21.20 -11.83
C SER A 185 -12.42 22.32 -11.19
N GLY A 186 -12.08 23.33 -12.00
CA GLY A 186 -11.25 24.45 -11.58
C GLY A 186 -9.76 24.10 -11.53
N GLU A 187 -9.10 24.49 -10.44
CA GLU A 187 -7.66 24.34 -10.29
C GLU A 187 -7.32 23.90 -8.87
N ALA A 188 -6.43 22.90 -8.73
CA ALA A 188 -5.89 22.47 -7.44
C ALA A 188 -4.91 23.53 -6.88
N SER A 189 -5.38 24.75 -6.69
CA SER A 189 -4.56 25.90 -6.34
C SER A 189 -4.60 26.22 -4.86
N ILE A 190 -3.53 26.87 -4.40
CA ILE A 190 -3.44 27.44 -3.06
C ILE A 190 -3.11 28.93 -3.19
N SER A 191 -3.87 29.77 -2.49
CA SER A 191 -3.51 31.18 -2.28
C SER A 191 -2.30 31.30 -1.35
N LEU A 192 -1.35 32.14 -1.74
CA LEU A 192 -0.15 32.46 -0.96
C LEU A 192 -0.36 33.66 -0.02
N ALA A 193 -1.60 34.12 0.15
CA ALA A 193 -1.96 35.21 1.06
C ALA A 193 -2.08 34.78 2.53
N SER A 194 -2.01 33.47 2.82
CA SER A 194 -2.12 32.92 4.18
C SER A 194 -0.91 32.06 4.55
N ALA A 195 -0.41 32.21 5.78
CA ALA A 195 0.79 31.52 6.26
C ALA A 195 0.49 30.05 6.66
N ASN A 196 1.56 29.29 6.92
CA ASN A 196 1.56 27.88 7.37
C ASN A 196 1.09 26.88 6.31
N TRP A 197 0.71 25.68 6.74
CA TRP A 197 0.17 24.64 5.85
C TRP A 197 -1.16 25.06 5.27
N GLN A 198 -1.21 25.05 3.95
CA GLN A 198 -2.39 25.21 3.13
C GLN A 198 -2.59 23.90 2.34
N ASP A 199 -3.84 23.51 2.10
CA ASP A 199 -4.23 22.29 1.35
C ASP A 199 -5.40 22.65 0.42
N SER A 200 -5.30 22.25 -0.85
CA SER A 200 -6.37 22.46 -1.84
C SER A 200 -7.59 21.56 -1.63
N GLY A 201 -7.49 20.55 -0.77
CA GLY A 201 -8.38 19.39 -0.74
C GLY A 201 -8.12 18.44 -1.90
N TRP A 202 -8.78 17.27 -1.86
CA TRP A 202 -8.75 16.29 -2.95
C TRP A 202 -9.71 16.72 -4.06
N VAL A 203 -9.18 16.86 -5.28
CA VAL A 203 -9.95 17.17 -6.49
C VAL A 203 -9.73 16.11 -7.57
N ALA A 204 -10.71 15.90 -8.43
CA ALA A 204 -10.63 14.87 -9.46
C ALA A 204 -9.57 15.19 -10.52
N ILE A 205 -8.82 14.17 -10.95
CA ILE A 205 -7.84 14.27 -12.05
C ILE A 205 -8.57 14.21 -13.41
N PRO A 206 -8.25 15.08 -14.39
CA PRO A 206 -8.80 15.01 -15.74
C PRO A 206 -8.54 13.66 -16.40
N ALA A 207 -9.52 13.14 -17.14
CA ALA A 207 -9.38 11.84 -17.82
C ALA A 207 -8.15 11.78 -18.74
N ALA A 208 -7.82 12.88 -19.43
CA ALA A 208 -6.66 12.97 -20.30
C ALA A 208 -5.31 12.84 -19.58
N ALA A 209 -5.26 13.13 -18.27
CA ALA A 209 -4.05 12.99 -17.46
C ALA A 209 -3.89 11.57 -16.85
N LYS A 210 -4.87 10.68 -16.98
CA LYS A 210 -4.83 9.32 -16.39
C LYS A 210 -4.11 8.32 -17.31
N VAL A 211 -2.87 8.63 -17.65
CA VAL A 211 -2.02 7.82 -18.51
C VAL A 211 -0.67 7.56 -17.84
N ASP A 212 0.12 6.68 -18.45
CA ASP A 212 1.50 6.46 -18.05
C ASP A 212 2.35 7.69 -18.41
N SER A 213 3.40 7.93 -17.62
CA SER A 213 4.49 8.85 -17.94
C SER A 213 4.02 10.29 -18.19
N VAL A 214 3.24 10.82 -17.25
CA VAL A 214 2.75 12.20 -17.25
C VAL A 214 3.70 13.10 -16.49
N TRP A 215 4.13 14.20 -17.12
CA TRP A 215 4.88 15.21 -16.40
C TRP A 215 3.95 16.02 -15.50
N VAL A 216 4.34 16.21 -14.25
CA VAL A 216 3.63 17.06 -13.28
C VAL A 216 4.61 18.06 -12.69
N GLY A 217 4.26 19.34 -12.72
CA GLY A 217 5.10 20.43 -12.21
C GLY A 217 4.28 21.51 -11.52
N LEU A 218 4.97 22.44 -10.85
CA LEU A 218 4.34 23.56 -10.13
C LEU A 218 4.48 24.88 -10.89
N GLN A 219 3.35 25.55 -11.07
CA GLN A 219 3.28 26.89 -11.64
C GLN A 219 2.67 27.85 -10.63
N CYS A 220 2.85 29.15 -10.88
CA CYS A 220 2.21 30.21 -10.11
C CYS A 220 1.53 31.22 -11.04
N ASN A 221 0.68 32.07 -10.47
CA ASN A 221 0.04 33.18 -11.16
C ASN A 221 -0.41 34.25 -10.14
N GLY A 222 -0.70 35.47 -10.61
CA GLY A 222 -1.33 36.51 -9.80
C GLY A 222 -0.39 37.29 -8.88
N GLY A 223 0.91 37.39 -9.22
CA GLY A 223 1.81 38.29 -8.52
C GLY A 223 1.68 39.75 -8.96
N ASP A 224 2.35 40.66 -8.26
CA ASP A 224 2.46 42.09 -8.62
C ASP A 224 3.92 42.57 -8.77
N GLY A 225 4.87 41.66 -8.58
CA GLY A 225 6.30 41.93 -8.68
C GLY A 225 6.94 42.69 -7.53
N VAL A 226 6.21 42.94 -6.43
CA VAL A 226 6.70 43.75 -5.31
C VAL A 226 6.69 42.98 -3.99
N ALA A 227 5.64 42.18 -3.74
CA ALA A 227 5.45 41.48 -2.47
C ALA A 227 5.54 39.96 -2.63
N ASP A 228 6.75 39.44 -2.46
CA ASP A 228 7.08 38.06 -2.81
C ASP A 228 6.78 37.07 -1.68
N PRO A 229 5.94 36.03 -1.93
CA PRO A 229 5.76 34.96 -0.98
C PRO A 229 7.03 34.12 -0.86
N ALA A 230 7.19 33.44 0.27
CA ALA A 230 8.23 32.43 0.45
C ALA A 230 7.58 31.11 0.87
N ILE A 231 7.95 30.00 0.24
CA ILE A 231 7.53 28.66 0.66
C ILE A 231 8.70 27.86 1.20
N ARG A 232 8.39 26.90 2.07
CA ARG A 232 9.38 25.92 2.57
C ARG A 232 9.23 24.55 1.95
N ASN A 233 8.00 24.15 1.64
CA ASN A 233 7.70 22.80 1.21
C ASN A 233 6.43 22.81 0.38
N ALA A 234 6.45 22.13 -0.76
CA ALA A 234 5.28 21.90 -1.59
C ALA A 234 5.16 20.41 -1.92
N ARG A 235 3.92 19.90 -1.89
CA ARG A 235 3.61 18.49 -2.14
C ARG A 235 2.46 18.38 -3.10
N VAL A 236 2.61 17.54 -4.10
CA VAL A 236 1.50 17.07 -4.96
C VAL A 236 1.29 15.61 -4.62
N GLN A 237 0.07 15.23 -4.26
CA GLN A 237 -0.25 13.86 -3.86
C GLN A 237 -1.38 13.31 -4.71
N PHE A 238 -1.28 12.03 -5.03
CA PHE A 238 -2.25 11.30 -5.85
C PHE A 238 -2.89 10.18 -5.04
N LYS A 239 -4.14 9.86 -5.35
CA LYS A 239 -4.80 8.63 -4.85
C LYS A 239 -5.76 8.08 -5.90
N ALA A 240 -5.95 6.76 -5.86
CA ALA A 240 -7.03 6.07 -6.55
C ALA A 240 -8.41 6.43 -5.98
#